data_AF-A4RWB7-F1
#
_entry.id   AF-A4RWB7-F1
#
_cell.length_a   1.000
_cell.length_b   1.000
_cell.length_c   1.000
_cell.angle_alpha   90.00
_cell.angle_beta   90.00
_cell.angle_gamma   90.00
#
_symmetry.space_group_name_H-M   'P 1'
#
loop_
_entity.id
_entity.type
_entity.pdbx_description
1 polymer ?
#
loop_
_entity_poly.entity_id
_entity_poly.type
_entity_poly.pdbx_seq_one_letter_code
_entity_poly.pdbx_strand_id
1 'polypeptide(L)'
;MHWRVGKGSESANGAGEATARGGKGSSKTTRSQRTNKSYKVYVSGRPTIDDVERASRGEKTKSMGVVEREAPYRLTRDEREAWERAKRRGGLETRSASRDGLARRRFPLVNTHRAYCDAVGMVFVCTEQDVGGGEDCVVVDVSTLRASEDGDARARLSELAIALGASAEDLCGDEEPLMAQMRYVAAMEGGFERTALVEVLEGDAEAEPAPSESEIAAARDAVSAAADRVREMKDSGKSNADDDVKAGVRCLLEAKAKLGAMEAAAEKTSAAANEAAEVDLEAELKRIEEAARRSLVELPIHGLPERYMRFKCPDRPTAKALSKAIAKEDLAPLLLEV
;
A
#
# COMPACT_ATOMS: atom_id res chain seq x y z
N MET A 1 5.95 -5.69 10.70
CA MET A 1 5.06 -6.43 9.78
C MET A 1 5.91 -7.18 8.77
N HIS A 2 5.72 -8.50 8.60
CA HIS A 2 6.50 -9.30 7.65
C HIS A 2 5.88 -9.24 6.25
N TRP A 3 6.38 -8.32 5.42
CA TRP A 3 6.15 -8.38 3.98
C TRP A 3 6.88 -9.59 3.42
N ARG A 4 6.17 -10.52 2.78
CA ARG A 4 6.84 -11.47 1.88
C ARG A 4 7.06 -10.75 0.57
N VAL A 5 8.34 -10.55 0.24
CA VAL A 5 8.77 -10.24 -1.13
C VAL A 5 8.28 -11.38 -2.01
N GLY A 6 7.24 -11.12 -2.80
CA GLY A 6 6.81 -12.04 -3.85
C GLY A 6 7.99 -12.27 -4.79
N LYS A 7 8.20 -13.51 -5.22
CA LYS A 7 9.14 -13.79 -6.32
C LYS A 7 8.72 -12.90 -7.48
N GLY A 8 9.62 -12.03 -7.94
CA GLY A 8 9.41 -11.15 -9.09
C GLY A 8 8.80 -11.97 -10.22
N SER A 9 7.58 -11.63 -10.60
CA SER A 9 7.02 -12.17 -11.83
C SER A 9 7.79 -11.54 -12.96
N GLU A 10 8.73 -12.28 -13.55
CA GLU A 10 9.17 -12.00 -14.91
C GLU A 10 7.92 -12.10 -15.78
N SER A 11 7.32 -10.94 -16.05
CA SER A 11 6.27 -10.83 -17.05
C SER A 11 6.95 -11.05 -18.40
N ALA A 12 6.93 -12.30 -18.87
CA ALA A 12 7.30 -12.63 -20.23
C ALA A 12 6.20 -12.14 -21.19
N ASN A 13 6.03 -10.83 -21.30
CA ASN A 13 5.47 -10.19 -22.49
C ASN A 13 6.62 -9.85 -23.44
N GLY A 14 7.34 -10.90 -23.85
CA GLY A 14 8.19 -10.88 -25.03
C GLY A 14 7.41 -11.52 -26.17
N ALA A 15 7.05 -10.72 -27.18
CA ALA A 15 6.56 -11.23 -28.44
C ALA A 15 7.58 -12.23 -29.02
N GLY A 16 7.20 -13.51 -29.13
CA GLY A 16 8.07 -14.57 -29.61
C GLY A 16 7.28 -15.82 -30.00
N GLU A 17 7.35 -16.14 -31.29
CA GLU A 17 6.77 -17.25 -32.06
C GLU A 17 6.18 -18.46 -31.31
N ALA A 18 4.97 -18.80 -31.74
CA ALA A 18 4.26 -20.03 -31.42
C ALA A 18 5.07 -21.28 -31.79
N THR A 19 5.57 -21.99 -30.79
CA THR A 19 6.00 -23.39 -30.96
C THR A 19 4.78 -24.30 -30.94
N ALA A 20 4.32 -24.65 -32.14
CA ALA A 20 3.26 -25.62 -32.37
C ALA A 20 3.71 -27.03 -31.94
N ARG A 21 3.28 -27.49 -30.76
CA ARG A 21 3.27 -28.93 -30.44
C ARG A 21 2.02 -29.57 -31.05
N GLY A 22 2.15 -29.98 -32.30
CA GLY A 22 1.15 -30.77 -33.02
C GLY A 22 1.04 -32.19 -32.46
N GLY A 23 -0.07 -32.49 -31.78
CA GLY A 23 -0.54 -33.85 -31.55
C GLY A 23 -1.54 -34.24 -32.64
N LYS A 24 -1.15 -35.16 -33.53
CA LYS A 24 -2.05 -35.83 -34.49
C LYS A 24 -2.99 -36.76 -33.73
N GLY A 25 -4.12 -36.23 -33.28
CA GLY A 25 -5.21 -37.01 -32.69
C GLY A 25 -6.53 -36.60 -33.33
N SER A 26 -6.98 -37.37 -34.33
CA SER A 26 -8.33 -37.26 -34.89
C SER A 26 -9.37 -37.69 -33.84
N SER A 27 -9.72 -36.77 -32.95
CA SER A 27 -10.93 -36.87 -32.13
C SER A 27 -11.81 -35.69 -32.49
N LYS A 28 -13.00 -35.98 -33.00
CA LYS A 28 -14.03 -34.99 -33.31
C LYS A 28 -14.37 -34.25 -32.01
N THR A 29 -13.77 -33.07 -31.84
CA THR A 29 -14.14 -32.12 -30.80
C THR A 29 -15.59 -31.74 -31.08
N THR A 30 -16.51 -32.19 -30.23
CA THR A 30 -17.93 -31.88 -30.36
C THR A 30 -18.12 -30.36 -30.30
N ARG A 31 -19.13 -29.84 -31.01
CA ARG A 31 -19.43 -28.38 -31.07
C ARG A 31 -19.55 -27.73 -29.67
N SER A 32 -19.91 -28.52 -28.65
CA SER A 32 -19.97 -28.10 -27.24
C SER A 32 -18.62 -27.84 -26.58
N GLN A 33 -17.52 -28.41 -27.09
CA GLN A 33 -16.16 -28.11 -26.62
C GLN A 33 -15.56 -26.86 -27.27
N ARG A 34 -16.10 -26.40 -28.40
CA ARG A 34 -15.65 -25.15 -29.07
C ARG A 34 -16.22 -23.88 -28.43
N THR A 35 -17.31 -23.96 -27.68
CA THR A 35 -18.02 -22.78 -27.13
C THR A 35 -17.72 -22.49 -25.66
N ASN A 36 -16.94 -23.33 -24.96
CA ASN A 36 -16.59 -23.13 -23.55
C ASN A 36 -15.16 -22.65 -23.35
N LYS A 37 -14.68 -21.73 -24.20
CA LYS A 37 -13.56 -20.87 -23.81
C LYS A 37 -14.11 -19.78 -22.88
N SER A 38 -14.64 -20.19 -21.73
CA SER A 38 -15.00 -19.26 -20.67
C SER A 38 -13.69 -18.62 -20.23
N TYR A 39 -13.45 -17.38 -20.65
CA TYR A 39 -12.40 -16.56 -20.05
C TYR A 39 -12.59 -16.67 -18.54
N LYS A 40 -11.56 -17.12 -17.83
CA LYS A 40 -11.63 -17.25 -16.38
C LYS A 40 -11.76 -15.84 -15.82
N VAL A 41 -12.96 -15.50 -15.36
CA VAL A 41 -13.23 -14.19 -14.73
C VAL A 41 -12.60 -14.20 -13.35
N TYR A 42 -11.76 -13.21 -13.06
CA TYR A 42 -11.24 -12.99 -11.71
C TYR A 42 -12.31 -12.28 -10.88
N VAL A 43 -12.34 -12.58 -9.58
CA VAL A 43 -13.19 -11.85 -8.64
C VAL A 43 -12.75 -10.38 -8.65
N SER A 44 -13.72 -9.50 -8.78
CA SER A 44 -13.58 -8.06 -8.57
C SER A 44 -14.65 -7.72 -7.54
N GLY A 45 -14.24 -7.18 -6.40
CA GLY A 45 -15.13 -6.94 -5.28
C GLY A 45 -15.15 -8.04 -4.23
N ARG A 46 -16.22 -7.99 -3.43
CA ARG A 46 -16.56 -9.05 -2.48
C ARG A 46 -16.86 -10.35 -3.23
N PRO A 47 -16.34 -11.50 -2.78
CA PRO A 47 -16.72 -12.78 -3.36
C PRO A 47 -18.19 -13.06 -3.08
N THR A 48 -18.83 -13.87 -3.92
CA THR A 48 -20.20 -14.33 -3.63
C THR A 48 -20.19 -15.38 -2.52
N ILE A 49 -21.28 -15.46 -1.74
CA ILE A 49 -21.44 -16.52 -0.73
C ILE A 49 -21.33 -17.91 -1.38
N ASP A 50 -21.82 -18.08 -2.60
CA ASP A 50 -21.72 -19.35 -3.34
C ASP A 50 -20.25 -19.70 -3.68
N ASP A 51 -19.42 -18.72 -4.03
CA ASP A 51 -17.99 -18.96 -4.23
C ASP A 51 -17.30 -19.41 -2.95
N VAL A 52 -17.62 -18.78 -1.81
CA VAL A 52 -17.08 -19.17 -0.50
C VAL A 52 -17.56 -20.57 -0.11
N GLU A 53 -18.83 -20.91 -0.33
CA GLU A 53 -19.38 -22.24 -0.09
C GLU A 53 -18.68 -23.31 -0.94
N ARG A 54 -18.45 -23.05 -2.23
CA ARG A 54 -17.71 -23.96 -3.12
C ARG A 54 -16.27 -24.15 -2.68
N ALA A 55 -15.57 -23.05 -2.36
CA ALA A 55 -14.22 -23.09 -1.81
C ALA A 55 -14.16 -23.94 -0.52
N SER A 56 -15.12 -23.78 0.38
CA SER A 56 -15.21 -24.54 1.63
C SER A 56 -15.38 -26.05 1.41
N ARG A 57 -15.89 -26.49 0.26
CA ARG A 57 -16.06 -27.90 -0.13
C ARG A 57 -14.87 -28.44 -0.92
N GLY A 58 -13.92 -27.59 -1.28
CA GLY A 58 -12.85 -27.92 -2.23
C GLY A 58 -13.35 -28.00 -3.67
N GLU A 59 -14.50 -27.41 -3.97
CA GLU A 59 -15.03 -27.31 -5.32
C GLU A 59 -14.45 -26.08 -6.04
N LYS A 60 -14.44 -26.13 -7.38
CA LYS A 60 -14.00 -25.00 -8.19
C LYS A 60 -14.96 -23.82 -8.01
N THR A 61 -14.47 -22.64 -7.66
CA THR A 61 -15.25 -21.39 -7.61
C THR A 61 -15.69 -20.93 -9.01
N LYS A 62 -16.72 -20.08 -9.09
CA LYS A 62 -17.17 -19.45 -10.34
C LYS A 62 -16.14 -18.44 -10.84
N SER A 63 -15.61 -17.64 -9.92
CA SER A 63 -14.56 -16.64 -10.18
C SER A 63 -13.21 -17.08 -9.64
N MET A 64 -12.13 -16.76 -10.35
CA MET A 64 -10.75 -16.96 -9.89
C MET A 64 -10.38 -15.93 -8.83
N GLY A 65 -9.40 -16.22 -7.98
CA GLY A 65 -8.89 -15.26 -6.99
C GLY A 65 -9.79 -15.07 -5.76
N VAL A 66 -10.90 -15.80 -5.62
CA VAL A 66 -11.70 -15.83 -4.37
C VAL A 66 -10.86 -16.37 -3.21
N VAL A 67 -10.05 -17.38 -3.48
CA VAL A 67 -9.17 -18.05 -2.52
C VAL A 67 -7.72 -17.72 -2.82
N GLU A 68 -6.94 -17.52 -1.76
CA GLU A 68 -5.49 -17.43 -1.86
C GLU A 68 -4.92 -18.79 -2.28
N ARG A 69 -4.03 -18.80 -3.29
CA ARG A 69 -3.52 -20.04 -3.88
C ARG A 69 -2.74 -20.91 -2.88
N GLU A 70 -2.07 -20.28 -1.93
CA GLU A 70 -1.17 -20.94 -0.98
C GLU A 70 -1.86 -21.30 0.35
N ALA A 71 -3.11 -20.86 0.55
CA ALA A 71 -3.86 -21.06 1.78
C ALA A 71 -4.94 -22.15 1.64
N PRO A 72 -5.16 -22.98 2.67
CA PRO A 72 -6.24 -23.96 2.66
C PRO A 72 -7.60 -23.30 2.92
N TYR A 73 -8.65 -23.80 2.25
CA TYR A 73 -10.05 -23.37 2.46
C TYR A 73 -11.03 -24.54 2.60
N ARG A 74 -10.65 -25.74 2.15
CA ARG A 74 -11.52 -26.91 2.25
C ARG A 74 -11.71 -27.31 3.72
N LEU A 75 -12.96 -27.33 4.17
CA LEU A 75 -13.33 -27.72 5.51
C LEU A 75 -13.55 -29.23 5.62
N THR A 76 -13.10 -29.79 6.73
CA THR A 76 -13.53 -31.11 7.23
C THR A 76 -15.00 -31.05 7.70
N ARG A 77 -15.57 -32.21 8.07
CA ARG A 77 -16.94 -32.28 8.60
C ARG A 77 -17.09 -31.45 9.88
N ASP A 78 -16.19 -31.62 10.83
CA ASP A 78 -16.27 -30.96 12.13
C ASP A 78 -16.07 -29.45 12.00
N GLU A 79 -15.15 -29.02 11.13
CA GLU A 79 -14.96 -27.61 10.80
C GLU A 79 -16.18 -27.01 10.10
N ARG A 80 -16.84 -27.77 9.22
CA ARG A 80 -18.10 -27.32 8.60
C ARG A 80 -19.19 -27.11 9.64
N GLU A 81 -19.37 -28.05 10.57
CA GLU A 81 -20.34 -27.91 11.66
C GLU A 81 -20.01 -26.69 12.56
N ALA A 82 -18.73 -26.42 12.80
CA ALA A 82 -18.28 -25.21 13.49
C ALA A 82 -18.58 -23.93 12.69
N TRP A 83 -18.31 -23.93 11.38
CA TRP A 83 -18.55 -22.80 10.49
C TRP A 83 -20.05 -22.47 10.36
N GLU A 84 -20.92 -23.47 10.23
CA GLU A 84 -22.38 -23.29 10.22
C GLU A 84 -22.92 -22.71 11.53
N ARG A 85 -22.26 -23.00 12.67
CA ARG A 85 -22.55 -22.33 13.94
C ARG A 85 -22.05 -20.89 13.93
N ALA A 86 -20.86 -20.64 13.39
CA ALA A 86 -20.27 -19.30 13.30
C ALA A 86 -21.13 -18.36 12.46
N LYS A 87 -21.57 -18.78 11.26
CA LYS A 87 -22.47 -17.99 10.38
C LYS A 87 -23.74 -17.52 11.10
N ARG A 88 -24.32 -18.37 11.96
CA ARG A 88 -25.54 -18.03 12.73
C ARG A 88 -25.27 -17.15 13.95
N ARG A 89 -24.07 -17.23 14.54
CA ARG A 89 -23.70 -16.50 15.75
C ARG A 89 -23.01 -15.17 15.48
N GLY A 90 -22.47 -14.99 14.28
CA GLY A 90 -21.65 -13.84 13.89
C GLY A 90 -20.19 -13.94 14.35
N GLY A 91 -19.77 -15.06 14.92
CA GLY A 91 -18.39 -15.25 15.40
C GLY A 91 -17.97 -16.70 15.43
N LEU A 92 -16.70 -16.93 15.13
CA LEU A 92 -16.05 -18.23 15.11
C LEU A 92 -15.42 -18.56 16.46
N GLU A 93 -15.46 -19.83 16.85
CA GLU A 93 -14.72 -20.34 18.01
C GLU A 93 -13.68 -21.34 17.49
N THR A 94 -12.41 -21.14 17.83
CA THR A 94 -11.33 -22.07 17.53
C THR A 94 -10.60 -22.44 18.81
N ARG A 95 -10.06 -23.66 18.87
CA ARG A 95 -9.09 -24.02 19.90
C ARG A 95 -7.71 -23.78 19.30
N SER A 96 -7.01 -22.75 19.74
CA SER A 96 -5.66 -22.47 19.24
C SER A 96 -4.65 -22.72 20.35
N ALA A 97 -3.66 -23.57 20.06
CA ALA A 97 -2.41 -23.65 20.80
C ALA A 97 -1.30 -22.79 20.15
N SER A 98 -1.58 -22.10 19.04
CA SER A 98 -0.55 -21.44 18.24
C SER A 98 -0.54 -19.93 18.44
N ARG A 99 0.63 -19.41 18.84
CA ARG A 99 0.95 -17.98 18.97
C ARG A 99 1.64 -17.41 17.72
N ASP A 100 1.80 -18.20 16.66
CA ASP A 100 2.48 -17.79 15.42
C ASP A 100 1.53 -16.96 14.53
N GLY A 101 1.98 -15.76 14.12
CA GLY A 101 1.25 -14.88 13.22
C GLY A 101 0.94 -15.51 11.85
N LEU A 102 1.76 -16.48 11.41
CA LEU A 102 1.52 -17.24 10.17
C LEU A 102 0.50 -18.38 10.34
N ALA A 103 0.14 -18.76 11.56
CA ALA A 103 -0.77 -19.88 11.80
C ALA A 103 -2.20 -19.57 11.33
N ARG A 104 -2.63 -18.31 11.42
CA ARG A 104 -3.99 -17.87 11.05
C ARG A 104 -4.34 -18.15 9.60
N ARG A 105 -3.38 -17.91 8.69
CA ARG A 105 -3.51 -18.20 7.25
C ARG A 105 -3.43 -19.69 6.91
N ARG A 106 -3.09 -20.54 7.89
CA ARG A 106 -2.95 -22.00 7.72
C ARG A 106 -4.17 -22.79 8.20
N PHE A 107 -5.19 -22.14 8.76
CA PHE A 107 -6.41 -22.80 9.21
C PHE A 107 -7.56 -22.58 8.22
N PRO A 108 -8.05 -23.63 7.54
CA PRO A 108 -9.09 -23.49 6.53
C PRO A 108 -10.39 -22.91 7.09
N LEU A 109 -10.71 -23.23 8.35
CA LEU A 109 -11.87 -22.69 9.06
C LEU A 109 -11.80 -21.17 9.23
N VAL A 110 -10.64 -20.63 9.62
CA VAL A 110 -10.43 -19.18 9.80
C VAL A 110 -10.49 -18.48 8.45
N ASN A 111 -9.75 -18.98 7.45
CA ASN A 111 -9.72 -18.40 6.11
C ASN A 111 -11.12 -18.36 5.46
N THR A 112 -11.87 -19.46 5.57
CA THR A 112 -13.23 -19.56 5.02
C THR A 112 -14.20 -18.64 5.74
N HIS A 113 -14.10 -18.52 7.06
CA HIS A 113 -14.97 -17.61 7.80
C HIS A 113 -14.64 -16.14 7.52
N ARG A 114 -13.36 -15.78 7.41
CA ARG A 114 -12.92 -14.44 7.00
C ARG A 114 -13.45 -14.08 5.60
N ALA A 115 -13.34 -15.00 4.64
CA ALA A 115 -13.89 -14.81 3.30
C ALA A 115 -15.43 -14.70 3.30
N TYR A 116 -16.11 -15.44 4.18
CA TYR A 116 -17.55 -15.31 4.37
C TYR A 116 -17.94 -13.93 4.92
N CYS A 117 -17.27 -13.47 5.97
CA CYS A 117 -17.46 -12.13 6.55
C CYS A 117 -17.31 -11.03 5.50
N ASP A 118 -16.27 -11.13 4.66
CA ASP A 118 -16.10 -10.24 3.50
C ASP A 118 -17.25 -10.38 2.47
N ALA A 119 -17.71 -11.59 2.17
CA ALA A 119 -18.84 -11.78 1.24
C ALA A 119 -20.15 -11.14 1.74
N VAL A 120 -20.37 -11.10 3.05
CA VAL A 120 -21.61 -10.56 3.65
C VAL A 120 -21.48 -9.13 4.17
N GLY A 121 -20.29 -8.53 4.15
CA GLY A 121 -20.05 -7.19 4.69
C GLY A 121 -20.13 -7.11 6.21
N MET A 122 -19.70 -8.17 6.91
CA MET A 122 -19.66 -8.22 8.37
C MET A 122 -18.23 -8.23 8.87
N VAL A 123 -18.01 -7.70 10.07
CA VAL A 123 -16.72 -7.80 10.75
C VAL A 123 -16.40 -9.27 11.04
N PHE A 124 -15.15 -9.66 10.84
CA PHE A 124 -14.68 -10.99 11.24
C PHE A 124 -14.38 -11.02 12.74
N VAL A 125 -14.94 -12.01 13.44
CA VAL A 125 -14.72 -12.23 14.89
C VAL A 125 -14.36 -13.69 15.12
N CYS A 126 -13.25 -13.92 15.82
CA CYS A 126 -12.80 -15.25 16.20
C CYS A 126 -12.35 -15.30 17.66
N THR A 127 -12.99 -16.15 18.47
CA THR A 127 -12.54 -16.48 19.82
C THR A 127 -11.55 -17.65 19.73
N GLU A 128 -10.27 -17.37 20.01
CA GLU A 128 -9.22 -18.36 20.24
C GLU A 128 -9.30 -18.82 21.70
N GLN A 129 -9.81 -20.04 21.91
CA GLN A 129 -9.97 -20.64 23.23
C GLN A 129 -8.64 -21.22 23.71
N ASP A 130 -8.26 -20.88 24.94
CA ASP A 130 -7.14 -21.50 25.60
C ASP A 130 -7.52 -22.91 26.12
N VAL A 131 -6.55 -23.81 26.10
CA VAL A 131 -6.74 -25.22 26.43
C VAL A 131 -6.56 -25.49 27.93
N GLY A 132 -5.85 -24.62 28.67
CA GLY A 132 -5.40 -24.91 30.05
C GLY A 132 -5.79 -23.90 31.15
N GLY A 133 -6.01 -22.63 30.82
CA GLY A 133 -6.10 -21.53 31.78
C GLY A 133 -7.34 -20.62 31.64
N GLY A 134 -8.16 -20.79 30.61
CA GLY A 134 -9.41 -20.03 30.44
C GLY A 134 -9.24 -18.58 29.98
N GLU A 135 -7.99 -18.14 29.76
CA GLU A 135 -7.62 -16.85 29.17
C GLU A 135 -7.82 -16.87 27.65
N ASP A 136 -9.09 -16.86 27.24
CA ASP A 136 -9.47 -16.86 25.84
C ASP A 136 -9.14 -15.49 25.18
N CYS A 137 -8.79 -15.49 23.90
CA CYS A 137 -8.50 -14.27 23.14
C CYS A 137 -9.56 -14.06 22.05
N VAL A 138 -10.16 -12.87 21.99
CA VAL A 138 -11.04 -12.48 20.87
C VAL A 138 -10.22 -11.73 19.85
N VAL A 139 -10.35 -12.13 18.59
CA VAL A 139 -9.60 -11.60 17.46
C VAL A 139 -10.59 -11.03 16.48
N VAL A 140 -10.37 -9.79 16.08
CA VAL A 140 -11.24 -9.07 15.16
C VAL A 140 -10.45 -8.64 13.95
N ASP A 141 -11.04 -8.72 12.76
CA ASP A 141 -10.49 -8.16 11.53
C ASP A 141 -11.50 -7.25 10.84
N VAL A 142 -11.24 -5.94 10.90
CA VAL A 142 -12.11 -4.92 10.31
C VAL A 142 -11.87 -4.72 8.81
N SER A 143 -10.83 -5.32 8.22
CA SER A 143 -10.58 -5.26 6.76
C SER A 143 -11.73 -5.87 5.94
N THR A 144 -12.49 -6.78 6.55
CA THR A 144 -13.71 -7.37 5.96
C THR A 144 -14.82 -6.34 5.71
N LEU A 145 -14.73 -5.15 6.30
CA LEU A 145 -15.67 -4.04 6.06
C LEU A 145 -15.24 -3.17 4.87
N ARG A 146 -13.99 -3.27 4.40
CA ARG A 146 -13.45 -2.55 3.23
C ARG A 146 -13.62 -1.03 3.31
N ALA A 147 -13.35 -0.44 4.47
CA ALA A 147 -13.38 1.01 4.66
C ALA A 147 -12.08 1.67 4.21
N SER A 148 -12.13 2.96 3.87
CA SER A 148 -10.91 3.77 3.66
C SER A 148 -10.34 4.26 4.99
N GLU A 149 -11.20 4.44 5.99
CA GLU A 149 -10.87 4.83 7.37
C GLU A 149 -11.64 3.93 8.36
N ASP A 150 -10.95 3.44 9.40
CA ASP A 150 -11.52 2.55 10.42
C ASP A 150 -11.11 2.90 11.87
N GLY A 151 -10.37 4.00 12.08
CA GLY A 151 -9.91 4.44 13.41
C GLY A 151 -11.03 4.53 14.45
N ASP A 152 -12.15 5.17 14.12
CA ASP A 152 -13.31 5.31 15.02
C ASP A 152 -13.97 3.95 15.33
N ALA A 153 -14.06 3.05 14.35
CA ALA A 153 -14.56 1.71 14.56
C ALA A 153 -13.65 0.92 15.52
N ARG A 154 -12.32 1.02 15.36
CA ARG A 154 -11.35 0.38 16.27
C ARG A 154 -11.40 0.96 17.68
N ALA A 155 -11.54 2.28 17.82
CA ALA A 155 -11.74 2.94 19.11
C ALA A 155 -13.01 2.41 19.79
N ARG A 156 -14.13 2.31 19.06
CA ARG A 156 -15.38 1.76 19.57
C ARG A 156 -15.27 0.32 20.06
N LEU A 157 -14.56 -0.53 19.32
CA LEU A 157 -14.29 -1.91 19.74
C LEU A 157 -13.45 -1.98 21.03
N SER A 158 -12.50 -1.06 21.19
CA SER A 158 -11.71 -0.94 22.41
C SER A 158 -12.56 -0.53 23.62
N GLU A 159 -13.50 0.41 23.44
CA GLU A 159 -14.45 0.78 24.49
C GLU A 159 -15.31 -0.41 24.93
N LEU A 160 -15.83 -1.20 23.99
CA LEU A 160 -16.60 -2.41 24.28
C LEU A 160 -15.77 -3.42 25.08
N ALA A 161 -14.50 -3.58 24.74
CA ALA A 161 -13.59 -4.47 25.46
C ALA A 161 -13.37 -3.99 26.90
N ILE A 162 -13.10 -2.70 27.10
CA ILE A 162 -12.90 -2.09 28.43
C ILE A 162 -14.17 -2.26 29.27
N ALA A 163 -15.35 -1.98 28.71
CA ALA A 163 -16.63 -2.10 29.40
C ALA A 163 -16.92 -3.54 29.87
N LEU A 164 -16.35 -4.54 29.20
CA LEU A 164 -16.48 -5.96 29.53
C LEU A 164 -15.28 -6.52 30.30
N GLY A 165 -14.29 -5.69 30.66
CA GLY A 165 -13.12 -6.10 31.44
C GLY A 165 -12.05 -6.87 30.64
N ALA A 166 -12.05 -6.76 29.31
CA ALA A 166 -10.99 -7.27 28.45
C ALA A 166 -9.97 -6.17 28.13
N SER A 167 -8.71 -6.56 27.87
CA SER A 167 -7.68 -5.62 27.39
C SER A 167 -7.56 -5.69 25.88
N ALA A 168 -7.51 -4.53 25.22
CA ALA A 168 -7.36 -4.40 23.77
C ALA A 168 -5.90 -4.21 23.38
N GLU A 169 -5.50 -4.86 22.30
CA GLU A 169 -4.21 -4.73 21.63
C GLU A 169 -4.51 -4.48 20.14
N ASP A 170 -4.31 -3.23 19.71
CA ASP A 170 -4.51 -2.81 18.32
C ASP A 170 -3.23 -3.05 17.52
N LEU A 171 -3.30 -3.92 16.52
CA LEU A 171 -2.16 -4.29 15.69
C LEU A 171 -2.02 -3.45 14.42
N CYS A 172 -2.94 -2.52 14.17
CA CYS A 172 -2.92 -1.68 12.98
C CYS A 172 -2.21 -0.34 13.21
N GLY A 173 -1.97 0.05 14.46
CA GLY A 173 -1.36 1.34 14.81
C GLY A 173 -2.22 2.54 14.40
N ASP A 174 -1.58 3.68 14.11
CA ASP A 174 -2.27 4.92 13.73
C ASP A 174 -2.53 5.03 12.21
N GLU A 175 -2.10 4.03 11.44
CA GLU A 175 -2.26 4.02 9.98
C GLU A 175 -3.69 3.65 9.59
N GLU A 176 -4.29 4.39 8.66
CA GLU A 176 -5.62 4.09 8.09
C GLU A 176 -5.55 3.11 6.90
N PRO A 177 -6.62 2.35 6.59
CA PRO A 177 -6.64 1.39 5.48
C PRO A 177 -6.21 1.96 4.13
N LEU A 178 -6.65 3.17 3.78
CA LEU A 178 -6.27 3.80 2.51
C LEU A 178 -4.76 4.05 2.44
N MET A 179 -4.16 4.57 3.52
CA MET A 179 -2.72 4.82 3.59
C MET A 179 -1.91 3.52 3.49
N ALA A 180 -2.34 2.48 4.20
CA ALA A 180 -1.73 1.15 4.09
C ALA A 180 -1.79 0.61 2.66
N GLN A 181 -2.90 0.83 1.96
CA GLN A 181 -3.08 0.37 0.58
C GLN A 181 -2.31 1.23 -0.43
N MET A 182 -2.20 2.55 -0.24
CA MET A 182 -1.36 3.42 -1.05
C MET A 182 0.10 2.97 -0.99
N ARG A 183 0.62 2.63 0.19
CA ARG A 183 1.96 2.05 0.34
C ARG A 183 2.12 0.73 -0.40
N TYR A 184 1.11 -0.14 -0.37
CA TYR A 184 1.15 -1.39 -1.12
C TYR A 184 1.18 -1.15 -2.64
N VAL A 185 0.33 -0.26 -3.15
CA VAL A 185 0.29 0.10 -4.58
C VAL A 185 1.61 0.73 -5.01
N ALA A 186 2.12 1.70 -4.26
CA ALA A 186 3.41 2.34 -4.51
C ALA A 186 4.55 1.30 -4.58
N ALA A 187 4.60 0.37 -3.61
CA ALA A 187 5.62 -0.69 -3.59
C ALA A 187 5.50 -1.68 -4.76
N MET A 188 4.28 -1.89 -5.29
CA MET A 188 4.04 -2.78 -6.43
C MET A 188 4.32 -2.10 -7.78
N GLU A 189 4.02 -0.82 -7.92
CA GLU A 189 4.25 -0.04 -9.14
C GLU A 189 5.71 0.39 -9.29
N GLY A 190 6.41 0.69 -8.19
CA GLY A 190 7.77 1.22 -8.20
C GLY A 190 8.86 0.24 -8.61
N GLY A 191 8.61 -1.09 -8.55
CA GLY A 191 9.71 -2.05 -8.60
C GLY A 191 10.80 -1.74 -7.56
N PHE A 192 11.96 -2.38 -7.64
CA PHE A 192 13.09 -2.09 -6.72
C PHE A 192 13.73 -0.70 -6.94
N GLU A 193 13.25 0.07 -7.91
CA GLU A 193 13.84 1.31 -8.41
C GLU A 193 12.80 2.44 -8.45
N ARG A 194 12.34 2.87 -7.28
CA ARG A 194 11.80 4.22 -7.06
C ARG A 194 11.78 4.50 -5.57
N THR A 195 12.99 4.67 -5.05
CA THR A 195 13.26 5.17 -3.71
C THR A 195 12.61 6.53 -3.52
N ALA A 196 12.52 7.41 -4.52
CA ALA A 196 11.99 8.78 -4.37
C ALA A 196 10.54 8.91 -3.85
N LEU A 197 9.58 8.04 -4.19
CA LEU A 197 8.20 8.18 -3.68
C LEU A 197 8.04 7.55 -2.29
N VAL A 198 8.74 6.44 -2.04
CA VAL A 198 8.87 5.86 -0.69
C VAL A 198 9.61 6.85 0.22
N GLU A 199 10.66 7.49 -0.31
CA GLU A 199 11.45 8.55 0.31
C GLU A 199 10.73 9.89 0.37
N VAL A 200 9.69 10.19 -0.42
CA VAL A 200 8.86 11.40 -0.22
C VAL A 200 7.75 11.14 0.80
N LEU A 201 7.23 9.92 0.83
CA LEU A 201 6.48 9.42 1.99
C LEU A 201 7.36 9.31 3.25
N GLU A 202 8.69 9.21 3.09
CA GLU A 202 9.72 9.19 4.15
C GLU A 202 10.59 10.48 4.22
N GLY A 203 10.24 11.53 3.45
CA GLY A 203 10.82 12.89 3.35
C GLY A 203 12.24 13.19 2.78
N ASP A 204 12.63 12.94 1.52
CA ASP A 204 13.77 13.61 0.81
C ASP A 204 13.88 13.29 -0.72
N ALA A 205 14.03 14.30 -1.60
CA ALA A 205 14.49 14.13 -3.00
C ALA A 205 15.03 15.45 -3.65
N GLU A 206 16.14 15.39 -4.42
CA GLU A 206 16.70 16.50 -5.23
C GLU A 206 16.97 16.10 -6.72
N ALA A 207 16.84 17.06 -7.65
CA ALA A 207 16.91 16.91 -9.12
C ALA A 207 18.02 17.77 -9.82
N GLU A 208 18.29 17.46 -11.11
CA GLU A 208 19.47 17.75 -11.98
C GLU A 208 19.75 19.22 -12.49
N PRO A 209 20.91 19.54 -13.13
CA PRO A 209 21.80 20.60 -12.65
C PRO A 209 21.65 21.97 -13.35
N ALA A 210 21.48 22.98 -12.51
CA ALA A 210 21.79 24.39 -12.75
C ALA A 210 23.30 24.59 -13.07
N PRO A 211 23.73 25.77 -13.59
CA PRO A 211 25.14 26.14 -13.60
C PRO A 211 25.74 25.84 -12.23
N SER A 212 26.78 25.01 -12.22
CA SER A 212 27.26 24.45 -10.96
C SER A 212 27.78 25.56 -10.08
N GLU A 213 27.73 25.37 -8.76
CA GLU A 213 28.23 26.37 -7.80
C GLU A 213 29.70 26.75 -8.10
N SER A 214 30.48 25.81 -8.65
CA SER A 214 31.85 26.04 -9.09
C SER A 214 31.97 27.02 -10.28
N GLU A 215 31.01 27.02 -11.19
CA GLU A 215 30.97 27.95 -12.33
C GLU A 215 30.54 29.35 -11.91
N ILE A 216 29.62 29.45 -10.94
CA ILE A 216 29.21 30.72 -10.32
C ILE A 216 30.37 31.29 -9.49
N ALA A 217 31.09 30.46 -8.73
CA ALA A 217 32.28 30.86 -7.99
C ALA A 217 33.39 31.39 -8.91
N ALA A 218 33.68 30.69 -10.02
CA ALA A 218 34.65 31.17 -11.01
C ALA A 218 34.24 32.52 -11.64
N ALA A 219 32.95 32.76 -11.85
CA ALA A 219 32.44 34.04 -12.33
C ALA A 219 32.58 35.16 -11.28
N ARG A 220 32.39 34.86 -9.98
CA ARG A 220 32.65 35.81 -8.87
C ARG A 220 34.13 36.18 -8.78
N ASP A 221 35.01 35.20 -8.91
CA ASP A 221 36.47 35.41 -8.92
C ASP A 221 36.89 36.28 -10.11
N ALA A 222 36.30 36.06 -11.28
CA ALA A 222 36.55 36.89 -12.47
C ALA A 222 36.10 38.35 -12.28
N VAL A 223 34.97 38.58 -11.59
CA VAL A 223 34.52 39.93 -11.22
C VAL A 223 35.49 40.58 -10.23
N SER A 224 35.97 39.85 -9.23
CA SER A 224 36.96 40.35 -8.27
C SER A 224 38.26 40.73 -8.96
N ALA A 225 38.81 39.84 -9.79
CA ALA A 225 40.05 40.07 -10.52
C ALA A 225 39.94 41.26 -11.50
N ALA A 226 38.79 41.45 -12.16
CA ALA A 226 38.56 42.61 -13.01
C ALA A 226 38.46 43.91 -12.19
N ALA A 227 37.89 43.87 -10.99
CA ALA A 227 37.79 45.03 -10.11
C ALA A 227 39.16 45.43 -9.55
N ASP A 228 40.00 44.46 -9.18
CA ASP A 228 41.34 44.71 -8.65
C ASP A 228 42.24 45.36 -9.71
N ARG A 229 42.20 44.90 -10.97
CA ARG A 229 42.91 45.55 -12.09
C ARG A 229 42.51 47.01 -12.28
N VAL A 230 41.22 47.34 -12.12
CA VAL A 230 40.75 48.73 -12.21
C VAL A 230 41.25 49.57 -11.04
N ARG A 231 41.36 48.99 -9.84
CA ARG A 231 41.95 49.68 -8.67
C ARG A 231 43.44 49.92 -8.85
N GLU A 232 44.20 48.91 -9.27
CA GLU A 232 45.64 49.05 -9.54
C GLU A 232 45.93 50.14 -10.57
N MET A 233 45.12 50.21 -11.64
CA MET A 233 45.26 51.30 -12.63
C MET A 233 45.02 52.68 -12.01
N LYS A 234 44.05 52.80 -11.09
CA LYS A 234 43.77 54.06 -10.39
C LYS A 234 44.84 54.42 -9.36
N ASP A 235 45.36 53.43 -8.64
CA ASP A 235 46.42 53.59 -7.65
C ASP A 235 47.75 54.00 -8.31
N SER A 236 47.95 53.64 -9.59
CA SER A 236 49.08 54.12 -10.42
C SER A 236 48.93 55.57 -10.91
N GLY A 237 47.86 56.28 -10.52
CA GLY A 237 47.60 57.67 -10.85
C GLY A 237 46.76 57.89 -12.12
N LYS A 238 46.25 56.83 -12.75
CA LYS A 238 45.32 56.96 -13.89
C LYS A 238 43.92 57.35 -13.41
N SER A 239 43.25 58.15 -14.21
CA SER A 239 41.91 58.66 -13.98
C SER A 239 40.88 57.91 -14.84
N ASN A 240 39.59 58.14 -14.57
CA ASN A 240 38.52 57.61 -15.43
C ASN A 240 38.51 58.22 -16.85
N ALA A 241 39.32 59.25 -17.12
CA ALA A 241 39.46 59.83 -18.44
C ALA A 241 40.43 59.02 -19.34
N ASP A 242 41.26 58.17 -18.74
CA ASP A 242 42.24 57.34 -19.44
C ASP A 242 41.58 56.13 -20.11
N ASP A 243 41.93 55.88 -21.35
CA ASP A 243 41.27 54.85 -22.18
C ASP A 243 41.49 53.43 -21.64
N ASP A 244 42.62 53.17 -20.98
CA ASP A 244 42.90 51.91 -20.28
C ASP A 244 41.93 51.67 -19.11
N VAL A 245 41.63 52.73 -18.34
CA VAL A 245 40.69 52.65 -17.21
C VAL A 245 39.27 52.47 -17.72
N LYS A 246 38.88 53.15 -18.80
CA LYS A 246 37.57 52.94 -19.47
C LYS A 246 37.42 51.51 -19.98
N ALA A 247 38.46 50.95 -20.61
CA ALA A 247 38.46 49.57 -21.08
C ALA A 247 38.34 48.57 -19.93
N GLY A 248 39.08 48.78 -18.83
CA GLY A 248 38.97 47.95 -17.62
C GLY A 248 37.60 48.01 -16.96
N VAL A 249 37.01 49.20 -16.85
CA VAL A 249 35.65 49.37 -16.32
C VAL A 249 34.61 48.69 -17.21
N ARG A 250 34.76 48.73 -18.54
CA ARG A 250 33.88 48.00 -19.47
C ARG A 250 33.96 46.48 -19.24
N CYS A 251 35.17 45.91 -19.15
CA CYS A 251 35.34 44.49 -18.84
C CYS A 251 34.73 44.09 -17.49
N LEU A 252 34.84 44.95 -16.47
CA LEU A 252 34.21 44.72 -15.16
C LEU A 252 32.69 44.70 -15.26
N LEU A 253 32.09 45.62 -16.03
CA LEU A 253 30.64 45.68 -16.23
C LEU A 253 30.13 44.45 -17.00
N GLU A 254 30.86 43.99 -18.01
CA GLU A 254 30.55 42.75 -18.75
C GLU A 254 30.64 41.53 -17.84
N ALA A 255 31.68 41.43 -17.00
CA ALA A 255 31.82 40.34 -16.03
C ALA A 255 30.68 40.33 -14.99
N LYS A 256 30.27 41.50 -14.49
CA LYS A 256 29.12 41.63 -13.57
C LYS A 256 27.80 41.26 -14.23
N ALA A 257 27.58 41.68 -15.47
CA ALA A 257 26.38 41.32 -16.23
C ALA A 257 26.30 39.80 -16.46
N LYS A 258 27.45 39.17 -16.77
CA LYS A 258 27.55 37.72 -16.93
C LYS A 258 27.26 36.98 -15.61
N LEU A 259 27.85 37.41 -14.50
CA LEU A 259 27.58 36.84 -13.17
C LEU A 259 26.09 36.96 -12.80
N GLY A 260 25.49 38.14 -12.96
CA GLY A 260 24.07 38.35 -12.68
C GLY A 260 23.15 37.49 -13.55
N ALA A 261 23.51 37.25 -14.81
CA ALA A 261 22.77 36.34 -15.68
C ALA A 261 22.90 34.86 -15.24
N MET A 262 24.07 34.44 -14.75
CA MET A 262 24.29 33.08 -14.22
C MET A 262 23.55 32.85 -12.91
N GLU A 263 23.57 33.81 -11.99
CA GLU A 263 22.83 33.74 -10.71
C GLU A 263 21.31 33.72 -10.94
N ALA A 264 20.79 34.57 -11.82
CA ALA A 264 19.37 34.57 -12.18
C ALA A 264 18.94 33.31 -12.95
N ALA A 265 19.84 32.70 -13.74
CA ALA A 265 19.57 31.42 -14.39
C ALA A 265 19.54 30.27 -13.38
N ALA A 266 20.45 30.26 -12.39
CA ALA A 266 20.45 29.27 -11.31
C ALA A 266 19.16 29.33 -10.48
N GLU A 267 18.73 30.55 -10.10
CA GLU A 267 17.52 30.77 -9.31
C GLU A 267 16.23 30.41 -10.06
N LYS A 268 16.16 30.68 -11.37
CA LYS A 268 15.03 30.25 -12.20
C LYS A 268 15.01 28.74 -12.43
N THR A 269 16.17 28.11 -12.56
CA THR A 269 16.27 26.67 -12.77
C THR A 269 15.87 25.93 -11.50
N SER A 270 16.30 26.38 -10.32
CA SER A 270 15.88 25.77 -9.05
C SER A 270 14.38 25.95 -8.78
N ALA A 271 13.83 27.15 -9.00
CA ALA A 271 12.40 27.40 -8.81
C ALA A 271 11.54 26.55 -9.79
N ALA A 272 11.89 26.52 -11.07
CA ALA A 272 11.16 25.75 -12.07
C ALA A 272 11.33 24.22 -11.91
N ALA A 273 12.51 23.76 -11.47
CA ALA A 273 12.75 22.34 -11.17
C ALA A 273 11.97 21.89 -9.93
N ASN A 274 11.92 22.72 -8.88
CA ASN A 274 11.14 22.44 -7.68
C ASN A 274 9.63 22.43 -7.97
N GLU A 275 9.11 23.43 -8.69
CA GLU A 275 7.70 23.45 -9.10
C GLU A 275 7.35 22.26 -10.00
N ALA A 276 8.22 21.89 -10.94
CA ALA A 276 7.99 20.73 -11.81
C ALA A 276 8.04 19.40 -11.03
N ALA A 277 8.95 19.26 -10.06
CA ALA A 277 9.06 18.08 -9.21
C ALA A 277 7.86 17.96 -8.25
N GLU A 278 7.39 19.08 -7.67
CA GLU A 278 6.18 19.11 -6.83
C GLU A 278 4.93 18.70 -7.63
N VAL A 279 4.76 19.23 -8.84
CA VAL A 279 3.62 18.88 -9.72
C VAL A 279 3.64 17.41 -10.14
N ASP A 280 4.81 16.82 -10.39
CA ASP A 280 4.94 15.39 -10.72
C ASP A 280 4.61 14.50 -9.51
N LEU A 281 5.06 14.88 -8.31
CA LEU A 281 4.76 14.18 -7.06
C LEU A 281 3.27 14.23 -6.70
N GLU A 282 2.61 15.39 -6.81
CA GLU A 282 1.17 15.50 -6.56
C GLU A 282 0.36 14.62 -7.54
N ALA A 283 0.75 14.60 -8.82
CA ALA A 283 0.10 13.79 -9.83
C ALA A 283 0.32 12.28 -9.60
N GLU A 284 1.51 11.87 -9.16
CA GLU A 284 1.81 10.47 -8.81
C GLU A 284 1.07 10.04 -7.54
N LEU A 285 1.07 10.87 -6.49
CA LEU A 285 0.32 10.61 -5.26
C LEU A 285 -1.17 10.45 -5.53
N LYS A 286 -1.78 11.33 -6.33
CA LYS A 286 -3.19 11.24 -6.70
C LYS A 286 -3.49 9.95 -7.47
N ARG A 287 -2.61 9.56 -8.41
CA ARG A 287 -2.74 8.31 -9.16
C ARG A 287 -2.71 7.10 -8.23
N ILE A 288 -1.80 7.10 -7.26
CA ILE A 288 -1.65 6.02 -6.28
C ILE A 288 -2.85 5.98 -5.34
N GLU A 289 -3.36 7.12 -4.89
CA GLU A 289 -4.58 7.17 -4.08
C GLU A 289 -5.77 6.61 -4.85
N GLU A 290 -5.98 7.01 -6.10
CA GLU A 290 -7.06 6.50 -6.95
C GLU A 290 -6.94 4.98 -7.20
N ALA A 291 -5.71 4.49 -7.41
CA ALA A 291 -5.43 3.07 -7.53
C ALA A 291 -5.67 2.31 -6.20
N ALA A 292 -5.29 2.91 -5.07
CA ALA A 292 -5.48 2.36 -3.74
C ALA A 292 -6.97 2.23 -3.40
N ARG A 293 -7.76 3.31 -3.60
CA ARG A 293 -9.22 3.28 -3.43
C ARG A 293 -9.87 2.18 -4.28
N ARG A 294 -9.52 2.13 -5.56
CA ARG A 294 -10.01 1.07 -6.46
C ARG A 294 -9.64 -0.32 -5.96
N SER A 295 -8.41 -0.51 -5.48
CA SER A 295 -7.95 -1.81 -5.01
C SER A 295 -8.61 -2.26 -3.70
N LEU A 296 -8.95 -1.34 -2.78
CA LEU A 296 -9.75 -1.66 -1.59
C LEU A 296 -11.13 -2.22 -1.97
N VAL A 297 -11.73 -1.66 -3.02
CA VAL A 297 -13.01 -2.14 -3.55
C VAL A 297 -12.84 -3.43 -4.32
N GLU A 298 -11.83 -3.57 -5.18
CA GLU A 298 -11.78 -4.65 -6.17
C GLU A 298 -11.02 -5.91 -5.72
N LEU A 299 -10.00 -5.79 -4.88
CA LEU A 299 -9.18 -6.94 -4.51
C LEU A 299 -9.93 -7.92 -3.61
N PRO A 300 -9.60 -9.22 -3.64
CA PRO A 300 -10.10 -10.16 -2.65
C PRO A 300 -9.53 -9.84 -1.27
N ILE A 301 -10.22 -10.26 -0.21
CA ILE A 301 -9.86 -9.96 1.19
C ILE A 301 -8.43 -10.34 1.62
N HIS A 302 -7.78 -11.28 0.92
CA HIS A 302 -6.38 -11.65 1.19
C HIS A 302 -5.34 -10.75 0.50
N GLY A 303 -5.78 -9.87 -0.41
CA GLY A 303 -4.98 -8.80 -1.02
C GLY A 303 -5.23 -7.43 -0.38
N LEU A 304 -6.09 -7.34 0.63
CA LEU A 304 -6.34 -6.13 1.41
C LEU A 304 -5.40 -6.04 2.63
N PRO A 305 -5.13 -4.83 3.16
CA PRO A 305 -4.33 -4.67 4.36
C PRO A 305 -5.01 -5.37 5.53
N GLU A 306 -4.23 -6.09 6.33
CA GLU A 306 -4.74 -6.76 7.53
C GLU A 306 -5.03 -5.71 8.60
N ARG A 307 -6.25 -5.72 9.16
CA ARG A 307 -6.69 -4.75 10.17
C ARG A 307 -7.12 -5.47 11.44
N TYR A 308 -6.16 -6.04 12.16
CA TYR A 308 -6.42 -6.91 13.31
C TYR A 308 -6.44 -6.15 14.64
N MET A 309 -7.42 -6.49 15.47
CA MET A 309 -7.41 -6.19 16.90
C MET A 309 -7.44 -7.49 17.69
N ARG A 310 -6.76 -7.51 18.84
CA ARG A 310 -6.75 -8.64 19.77
C ARG A 310 -7.25 -8.19 21.13
N PHE A 311 -8.13 -8.98 21.72
CA PHE A 311 -8.67 -8.72 23.04
C PHE A 311 -8.35 -9.89 23.96
N LYS A 312 -7.58 -9.63 25.02
CA LYS A 312 -7.26 -10.64 26.04
C LYS A 312 -8.35 -10.59 27.09
N CYS A 313 -9.06 -11.71 27.24
CA CYS A 313 -10.17 -11.83 28.17
C CYS A 313 -9.73 -12.60 29.40
N PRO A 314 -10.14 -12.19 30.62
CA PRO A 314 -9.77 -12.87 31.86
C PRO A 314 -10.40 -14.25 32.00
N ASP A 315 -11.55 -14.48 31.35
CA ASP A 315 -12.25 -15.75 31.37
C ASP A 315 -13.10 -15.99 30.10
N ARG A 316 -13.55 -17.23 29.94
CA ARG A 316 -14.41 -17.66 28.82
C ARG A 316 -15.78 -16.97 28.76
N PRO A 317 -16.50 -16.75 29.87
CA PRO A 317 -17.72 -15.94 29.86
C PRO A 317 -17.50 -14.54 29.28
N THR A 318 -16.42 -13.87 29.65
CA THR A 318 -16.04 -12.54 29.16
C THR A 318 -15.74 -12.58 27.66
N ALA A 319 -14.93 -13.54 27.21
CA ALA A 319 -14.64 -13.71 25.78
C ALA A 319 -15.90 -13.96 24.94
N LYS A 320 -16.85 -14.73 25.48
CA LYS A 320 -18.13 -15.02 24.82
C LYS A 320 -19.07 -13.81 24.82
N ALA A 321 -19.09 -13.02 25.90
CA ALA A 321 -19.86 -11.78 25.97
C ALA A 321 -19.31 -10.75 24.97
N LEU A 322 -17.98 -10.58 24.94
CA LEU A 322 -17.30 -9.65 24.05
C LEU A 322 -17.47 -10.05 22.58
N SER A 323 -17.20 -11.30 22.21
CA SER A 323 -17.37 -11.73 20.81
C SER A 323 -18.80 -11.54 20.30
N LYS A 324 -19.80 -11.78 21.16
CA LYS A 324 -21.21 -11.54 20.84
C LYS A 324 -21.56 -10.06 20.75
N ALA A 325 -20.97 -9.21 21.59
CA ALA A 325 -21.16 -7.76 21.54
C ALA A 325 -20.58 -7.21 20.22
N ILE A 326 -19.32 -7.53 19.92
CA ILE A 326 -18.64 -7.10 18.69
C ILE A 326 -19.39 -7.59 17.44
N ALA A 327 -19.78 -8.86 17.40
CA ALA A 327 -20.50 -9.41 16.25
C ALA A 327 -21.87 -8.77 15.97
N LYS A 328 -22.41 -8.01 16.94
CA LYS A 328 -23.69 -7.28 16.84
C LYS A 328 -23.51 -5.78 16.76
N GLU A 329 -22.29 -5.27 16.93
CA GLU A 329 -22.03 -3.84 16.87
C GLU A 329 -22.20 -3.38 15.43
N ASP A 330 -23.00 -2.34 15.24
CA ASP A 330 -23.12 -1.68 13.95
C ASP A 330 -21.97 -0.68 13.80
N LEU A 331 -20.92 -1.13 13.10
CA LEU A 331 -19.74 -0.31 12.84
C LEU A 331 -19.91 0.58 11.61
N ALA A 332 -20.93 0.38 10.77
CA ALA A 332 -21.09 1.12 9.51
C ALA A 332 -21.08 2.66 9.69
N PRO A 333 -21.71 3.24 10.73
CA PRO A 333 -21.66 4.70 10.96
C PRO A 333 -20.28 5.25 11.31
N LEU A 334 -19.32 4.38 11.66
CA LEU A 334 -17.97 4.74 12.12
C LEU A 334 -16.90 4.46 11.06
N LEU A 335 -17.32 4.12 9.84
CA LEU A 335 -16.45 3.83 8.72
C LEU A 335 -16.62 4.90 7.65
N LEU A 336 -15.51 5.33 7.05
CA LEU A 336 -15.56 6.06 5.80
C LEU A 336 -15.56 5.07 4.64
N GLU A 337 -16.62 5.13 3.81
CA GLU A 337 -16.72 4.31 2.61
C GLU A 337 -15.67 4.73 1.57
N VAL A 338 -15.22 3.76 0.77
CA VAL A 338 -14.13 3.93 -0.22
C VAL A 338 -14.57 4.66 -1.48
#